data_AF-A0A087D8B0-F1
#
_entry.id   AF-A0A087D8B0-F1
#
_cell.length_a   1.000
_cell.length_b   1.000
_cell.length_c   1.000
_cell.angle_alpha   90.00
_cell.angle_beta   90.00
_cell.angle_gamma   90.00
#
_symmetry.space_group_name_H-M   'P 1'
#
loop_
_entity.id
_entity.type
_entity.pdbx_description
1 polymer ?
#
loop_
_entity_poly.entity_id
_entity_poly.type
_entity_poly.pdbx_seq_one_letter_code
_entity_poly.pdbx_strand_id
1 'polypeptide(L)'
;MSLVTIELFFGMLVFCAQVTWRKRWYLVFAAAVAFAYDWMYFPLIGAIDNDSVSALTITLKSLYYFGSFALMVIALHWCAYVTWLESLVIAVAGYAVQHLSYNVYALMMNVLDFDRFGPFAVWCG
;
A
#
# COMPACT_ATOMS: atom_id res chain seq x y z
N MET A 1 3.93 12.12 -0.40
CA MET A 1 2.62 11.43 -0.49
C MET A 1 2.91 9.96 -0.70
N SER A 2 2.59 9.11 0.28
CA SER A 2 2.78 7.66 0.16
C SER A 2 1.47 7.03 -0.29
N LEU A 3 1.40 6.53 -1.53
CA LEU A 3 0.20 5.91 -2.12
C LEU A 3 0.20 4.41 -1.81
N VAL A 4 0.17 4.10 -0.51
CA VAL A 4 0.46 2.76 -0.01
C VAL A 4 -0.55 1.75 -0.54
N THR A 5 -1.83 2.11 -0.54
CA THR A 5 -2.92 1.20 -0.88
C THR A 5 -2.91 0.90 -2.38
N ILE A 6 -2.57 1.90 -3.20
CA ILE A 6 -2.39 1.75 -4.65
C ILE A 6 -1.14 0.94 -5.00
N GLU A 7 0.00 1.14 -4.32
CA GLU A 7 1.20 0.35 -4.53
C GLU A 7 0.95 -1.13 -4.22
N LEU A 8 0.24 -1.40 -3.11
CA LEU A 8 -0.19 -2.75 -2.76
C LEU A 8 -1.11 -3.34 -3.83
N PHE A 9 -2.05 -2.54 -4.37
CA PHE A 9 -2.92 -2.93 -5.48
C PHE A 9 -2.12 -3.34 -6.73
N PHE A 10 -1.15 -2.53 -7.15
CA PHE A 10 -0.27 -2.88 -8.26
C PHE A 10 0.58 -4.11 -7.98
N GLY A 11 1.13 -4.22 -6.76
CA GLY A 11 1.90 -5.39 -6.33
C GLY A 11 1.09 -6.68 -6.44
N MET A 12 -0.18 -6.66 -6.02
CA MET A 12 -1.08 -7.82 -6.19
C MET A 12 -1.38 -8.10 -7.66
N LEU A 13 -1.63 -7.07 -8.48
CA LEU A 13 -1.93 -7.24 -9.90
C LEU A 13 -0.81 -7.97 -10.66
N VAL A 14 0.46 -7.76 -10.27
CA VAL A 14 1.61 -8.50 -10.84
C VAL A 14 1.44 -10.01 -10.66
N PHE A 15 0.93 -10.45 -9.51
CA PHE A 15 0.70 -11.87 -9.21
C PHE A 15 -0.65 -12.38 -9.71
N CYS A 16 -1.55 -11.50 -10.14
CA CYS A 16 -2.86 -11.87 -10.69
C CYS A 16 -2.86 -12.21 -12.19
N ALA A 17 -1.69 -12.33 -12.83
CA ALA A 17 -1.58 -12.59 -14.27
C ALA A 17 -2.32 -13.87 -14.73
N GLN A 18 -2.42 -14.89 -13.86
CA GLN A 18 -3.10 -16.17 -14.13
C GLN A 18 -4.48 -16.29 -13.45
N VAL A 19 -4.96 -15.23 -12.81
CA VAL A 19 -6.20 -15.27 -12.01
C VAL A 19 -7.42 -15.03 -12.90
N THR A 20 -8.44 -15.87 -12.73
CA THR A 20 -9.73 -15.74 -13.42
C THR A 20 -10.63 -14.75 -12.70
N TRP A 21 -10.88 -13.62 -13.36
CA TRP A 21 -11.71 -12.53 -12.85
C TRP A 21 -13.20 -12.85 -13.03
N ARG A 22 -14.02 -12.56 -12.00
CA ARG A 22 -15.49 -12.71 -12.09
C ARG A 22 -16.07 -11.76 -13.13
N LYS A 23 -15.73 -10.48 -13.05
CA LYS A 23 -16.10 -9.45 -14.04
C LYS A 23 -14.98 -8.43 -14.14
N ARG A 24 -14.59 -8.06 -15.37
CA ARG A 24 -13.50 -7.09 -15.62
C ARG A 24 -13.75 -5.70 -15.02
N TRP A 25 -15.01 -5.29 -14.86
CA TRP A 25 -15.35 -3.99 -14.26
C TRP A 25 -15.08 -3.92 -12.75
N TYR A 26 -14.99 -5.05 -12.04
CA TYR A 26 -14.65 -5.05 -10.62
C TYR A 26 -13.21 -4.59 -10.35
N LEU A 27 -12.30 -4.73 -11.31
CA LEU A 27 -10.94 -4.19 -11.22
C LEU A 27 -10.94 -2.66 -11.10
N VAL A 28 -11.73 -1.99 -11.95
CA VAL A 28 -11.86 -0.53 -11.93
C VAL A 28 -12.49 -0.07 -10.62
N PHE A 29 -13.47 -0.82 -10.12
CA PHE A 29 -14.09 -0.55 -8.83
C PHE A 29 -13.10 -0.74 -7.66
N ALA A 30 -12.34 -1.83 -7.65
CA ALA A 30 -11.32 -2.07 -6.63
C ALA A 30 -10.23 -0.98 -6.63
N ALA A 31 -9.80 -0.54 -7.82
CA ALA A 31 -8.87 0.58 -7.96
C ALA A 31 -9.48 1.90 -7.43
N ALA A 32 -10.75 2.18 -7.72
CA ALA A 32 -11.45 3.36 -7.22
C ALA A 32 -11.60 3.34 -5.68
N VAL A 33 -11.88 2.17 -5.11
CA VAL A 33 -11.95 1.98 -3.64
C VAL A 33 -10.57 2.17 -3.01
N ALA A 34 -9.51 1.63 -3.63
CA ALA A 34 -8.12 1.85 -3.19
C ALA A 34 -7.80 3.34 -3.14
N PHE A 35 -8.16 4.06 -4.20
CA PHE A 35 -7.92 5.50 -4.33
C PHE A 35 -8.71 6.32 -3.31
N ALA A 36 -9.97 5.96 -3.07
CA ALA A 36 -10.80 6.59 -2.06
C ALA A 36 -10.24 6.36 -0.64
N TYR A 37 -9.71 5.17 -0.37
CA TYR A 37 -9.10 4.82 0.92
C TYR A 37 -7.77 5.55 1.15
N ASP A 38 -6.93 5.67 0.12
CA ASP A 38 -5.73 6.52 0.15
C ASP A 38 -6.10 8.01 0.30
N TRP A 39 -7.23 8.46 -0.25
CA TRP A 39 -7.70 9.84 -0.02
C TRP A 39 -8.10 10.08 1.43
N MET A 40 -8.70 9.09 2.10
CA MET A 40 -9.03 9.16 3.53
C MET A 40 -7.79 9.21 4.44
N TYR A 41 -6.61 8.79 3.96
CA TYR A 41 -5.34 8.96 4.67
C TYR A 41 -5.04 10.43 4.96
N PHE A 42 -5.35 11.32 4.01
CA PHE A 42 -5.00 12.74 4.07
C PHE A 42 -5.62 13.47 5.28
N PRO A 43 -6.94 13.41 5.54
CA PRO A 43 -7.52 14.03 6.72
C PRO A 43 -7.21 13.29 8.02
N LEU A 44 -7.06 11.95 8.00
CA LEU A 44 -6.91 11.17 9.24
C LEU A 44 -5.48 11.12 9.78
N ILE A 45 -4.50 10.85 8.91
CA ILE A 45 -3.12 10.59 9.34
C ILE A 45 -2.23 11.81 9.08
N GLY A 46 -2.45 12.54 7.99
CA GLY A 46 -1.72 13.79 7.70
C GLY A 46 -1.86 14.86 8.78
N ALA A 47 -2.98 14.87 9.52
CA ALA A 47 -3.19 15.76 10.66
C ALA A 47 -2.42 15.31 11.93
N ILE A 48 -2.20 14.01 12.09
CA ILE A 48 -1.54 13.40 13.28
C ILE A 48 -0.02 13.30 13.08
N ASP A 49 0.45 13.31 11.82
CA ASP A 49 1.86 13.10 11.48
C ASP A 49 2.78 14.29 11.79
N ASN A 50 2.22 15.46 12.10
CA ASN A 50 2.99 16.65 12.46
C ASN A 50 3.31 16.73 13.96
N ASP A 51 2.72 15.87 14.79
CA ASP A 51 2.93 15.84 16.24
C ASP A 51 3.89 14.72 16.66
N SER A 52 4.53 14.92 17.82
CA SER A 52 5.54 14.03 18.41
C SER A 52 5.16 12.55 18.37
N VAL A 53 6.11 11.68 18.00
CA VAL A 53 5.95 10.22 17.90
C VAL A 53 5.41 9.65 19.21
N SER A 54 4.10 9.36 19.24
CA SER A 54 3.41 8.76 20.36
C SER A 54 3.03 7.31 20.06
N ALA A 55 2.93 6.47 21.10
CA ALA A 55 2.44 5.10 20.97
C ALA A 55 1.04 5.03 20.32
N LEU A 56 0.23 6.07 20.50
CA LEU A 56 -1.11 6.18 19.93
C LEU A 56 -1.03 6.43 18.41
N THR A 57 -0.12 7.29 17.96
CA THR A 57 0.15 7.55 16.54
C THR A 57 0.62 6.28 15.83
N ILE A 58 1.52 5.51 16.45
CA ILE A 58 2.01 4.23 15.91
C ILE A 58 0.87 3.20 15.81
N THR A 59 0.02 3.12 16.83
CA THR A 59 -1.11 2.18 16.86
C THR A 59 -2.12 2.51 15.77
N LEU A 60 -2.48 3.79 15.61
CA LEU A 60 -3.41 4.25 14.57
C LEU A 60 -2.85 4.00 13.15
N LYS A 61 -1.57 4.32 12.92
CA LYS A 61 -0.91 4.01 11.64
C LYS A 61 -0.95 2.50 11.36
N SER A 62 -0.57 1.68 12.33
CA SER A 62 -0.57 0.21 12.18
C SER A 62 -1.97 -0.33 11.87
N LEU A 63 -3.00 0.20 12.53
CA LEU A 63 -4.39 -0.19 12.28
C LEU A 63 -4.85 0.20 10.87
N TYR A 64 -4.45 1.37 10.39
CA TYR A 64 -4.72 1.82 9.02
C TYR A 64 -4.06 0.90 7.99
N TYR A 65 -2.79 0.55 8.16
CA TYR A 65 -2.09 -0.38 7.28
C TYR A 65 -2.73 -1.77 7.29
N PHE A 66 -3.10 -2.27 8.47
CA PHE A 66 -3.82 -3.53 8.60
C PHE A 66 -5.18 -3.49 7.90
N GLY A 67 -5.92 -2.38 8.05
CA GLY A 67 -7.18 -2.13 7.35
C GLY A 67 -7.01 -2.15 5.83
N SER A 68 -5.97 -1.49 5.32
CA SER A 68 -5.62 -1.45 3.90
C SER A 68 -5.38 -2.86 3.34
N PHE A 69 -4.59 -3.66 4.08
CA PHE A 69 -4.31 -5.05 3.73
C PHE A 69 -5.59 -5.91 3.72
N ALA A 70 -6.41 -5.82 4.76
CA ALA A 70 -7.66 -6.56 4.85
C ALA A 70 -8.65 -6.18 3.73
N LEU A 71 -8.78 -4.88 3.42
CA LEU A 71 -9.59 -4.36 2.32
C LEU A 71 -9.18 -4.99 1.00
N MET A 72 -7.88 -5.11 0.77
CA MET A 72 -7.32 -5.66 -0.45
C MET A 72 -7.54 -7.17 -0.58
N VAL A 73 -7.41 -7.93 0.51
CA VAL A 73 -7.73 -9.36 0.53
C VAL A 73 -9.21 -9.59 0.21
N ILE A 74 -10.11 -8.80 0.82
CA ILE A 74 -11.56 -8.88 0.59
C ILE A 74 -11.90 -8.48 -0.85
N ALA A 75 -11.32 -7.38 -1.34
CA ALA A 75 -11.51 -6.93 -2.71
C ALA A 75 -11.07 -8.02 -3.70
N LEU A 76 -9.89 -8.64 -3.49
CA LEU A 76 -9.39 -9.68 -4.37
C LEU A 76 -10.30 -10.93 -4.34
N HIS A 77 -10.71 -11.38 -3.15
CA HIS A 77 -11.62 -12.51 -3.01
C HIS A 77 -12.99 -12.26 -3.68
N TRP A 78 -13.50 -11.03 -3.65
CA TRP A 78 -14.73 -10.66 -4.35
C TRP A 78 -14.56 -10.46 -5.86
N CYS A 79 -13.41 -9.96 -6.30
CA CYS A 79 -13.18 -9.66 -7.72
C CYS A 79 -12.80 -10.90 -8.54
N ALA A 80 -12.18 -11.89 -7.91
CA ALA A 80 -11.64 -13.07 -8.56
C ALA A 80 -12.21 -14.39 -7.99
N TYR A 81 -12.12 -15.47 -8.76
CA TYR A 81 -12.48 -16.82 -8.30
C TYR A 81 -11.30 -17.48 -7.55
N VAL A 82 -10.75 -16.77 -6.56
CA VAL A 82 -9.66 -17.28 -5.70
C VAL A 82 -10.17 -17.61 -4.31
N THR A 83 -9.58 -18.64 -3.71
CA THR A 83 -9.81 -19.00 -2.32
C THR A 83 -9.27 -17.91 -1.38
N TRP A 84 -9.75 -17.88 -0.14
CA TRP A 84 -9.26 -16.94 0.89
C TRP A 84 -7.76 -17.08 1.15
N LEU A 85 -7.21 -18.28 0.99
CA LEU A 85 -5.80 -18.55 1.20
C LEU A 85 -4.98 -17.98 0.04
N GLU A 86 -5.42 -18.18 -1.21
CA GLU A 86 -4.79 -17.56 -2.38
C GLU A 86 -4.82 -16.04 -2.33
N SER A 87 -5.94 -15.44 -1.90
CA SER A 87 -6.02 -13.98 -1.79
C SER A 87 -5.10 -13.42 -0.71
N LEU A 88 -4.95 -14.13 0.41
CA LEU A 88 -3.96 -13.82 1.44
C LEU A 88 -2.53 -13.88 0.89
N VAL A 89 -2.18 -14.96 0.20
CA VAL A 89 -0.83 -15.15 -0.37
C VAL A 89 -0.51 -14.06 -1.39
N ILE A 90 -1.46 -13.72 -2.27
CA ILE A 90 -1.28 -12.65 -3.26
C ILE A 90 -1.11 -11.29 -2.59
N ALA A 91 -1.91 -10.98 -1.57
CA ALA A 91 -1.79 -9.73 -0.82
C ALA A 91 -0.45 -9.60 -0.08
N VAL A 92 0.02 -10.69 0.56
CA VAL A 92 1.34 -10.72 1.22
C VAL A 92 2.46 -10.57 0.21
N ALA A 93 2.37 -11.23 -0.95
CA ALA A 93 3.35 -11.08 -2.02
C ALA A 93 3.38 -9.64 -2.56
N GLY A 94 2.22 -9.00 -2.74
CA GLY A 94 2.12 -7.60 -3.11
C GLY A 94 2.77 -6.67 -2.07
N TYR A 95 2.52 -6.91 -0.78
CA TYR A 95 3.16 -6.17 0.31
C TYR A 95 4.70 -6.33 0.31
N ALA A 96 5.21 -7.53 0.07
CA ALA A 96 6.66 -7.76 -0.03
C ALA A 96 7.28 -7.01 -1.21
N VAL A 97 6.62 -6.99 -2.38
CA VAL A 97 7.06 -6.23 -3.55
C VAL A 97 7.08 -4.73 -3.26
N GLN A 98 6.07 -4.22 -2.56
CA GLN A 98 6.03 -2.83 -2.14
C GLN A 98 7.26 -2.45 -1.30
N HIS A 99 7.57 -3.22 -0.25
CA HIS A 99 8.76 -2.99 0.59
C HIS A 99 10.07 -3.12 -0.18
N LEU A 100 10.17 -4.09 -1.11
CA LEU A 100 11.35 -4.25 -1.95
C LEU A 100 11.54 -3.04 -2.87
N SER A 101 10.46 -2.54 -3.48
CA SER A 101 10.50 -1.37 -4.35
C SER A 101 10.94 -0.11 -3.60
N TYR A 102 10.48 0.07 -2.36
CA TYR A 102 10.91 1.16 -1.49
C TYR A 102 12.40 1.07 -1.14
N ASN A 103 12.89 -0.11 -0.77
CA ASN A 103 14.30 -0.32 -0.45
C ASN A 103 15.20 -0.09 -1.67
N VAL A 104 14.78 -0.53 -2.86
CA VAL A 104 15.51 -0.29 -4.11
C VAL A 104 15.52 1.20 -4.46
N TYR A 105 14.39 1.89 -4.31
CA TYR A 105 14.32 3.33 -4.51
C TYR A 105 15.24 4.09 -3.55
N ALA A 106 15.20 3.76 -2.26
CA ALA A 106 16.08 4.35 -1.25
C ALA A 106 17.55 4.08 -1.57
N LEU A 107 17.91 2.85 -1.96
CA LEU A 107 19.27 2.50 -2.38
C LEU A 107 19.71 3.34 -3.59
N MET A 108 18.84 3.49 -4.59
CA MET A 108 19.16 4.27 -5.79
C MET A 108 19.35 5.75 -5.48
N MET A 109 18.52 6.34 -4.61
CA MET A 109 18.67 7.73 -4.17
C MET A 109 19.96 7.96 -3.38
N ASN A 110 20.34 7.00 -2.51
CA ASN A 110 21.60 7.02 -1.78
C ASN A 110 22.82 6.86 -2.71
N VAL A 111 22.77 5.93 -3.66
CA VAL A 111 23.86 5.69 -4.64
C VAL A 111 24.02 6.88 -5.60
N LEU A 112 22.93 7.58 -5.91
CA LEU A 112 22.94 8.77 -6.76
C LEU A 112 23.29 10.08 -6.00
N ASP A 113 23.58 10.01 -4.69
CA ASP A 113 23.98 11.16 -3.86
C ASP A 113 22.99 12.34 -3.93
N PHE A 114 21.69 12.02 -4.08
CA PHE A 114 20.63 13.02 -4.26
C PHE A 114 20.31 13.82 -2.99
N ASP A 115 20.85 13.42 -1.83
CA ASP A 115 20.75 14.15 -0.56
C ASP A 115 21.37 15.56 -0.62
N ARG A 116 22.16 15.87 -1.66
CA ARG A 116 22.72 17.21 -1.86
C ARG A 116 21.73 18.23 -2.46
N PHE A 117 20.56 17.80 -2.95
CA PHE A 117 19.63 18.68 -3.70
C PHE A 117 18.15 18.65 -3.27
N GLY A 118 17.74 17.95 -2.20
CA GLY A 118 16.34 17.95 -1.77
C GLY A 118 16.14 17.68 -0.27
N PRO A 119 15.34 18.48 0.45
CA PRO A 119 15.08 18.27 1.87
C PRO A 119 14.02 17.18 2.04
N PHE A 120 14.41 15.91 1.99
CA PHE A 120 13.51 14.79 2.34
C PHE A 120 14.07 13.85 3.42
N ALA A 121 15.28 14.11 3.92
CA ALA A 121 15.98 13.29 4.92
C ALA A 121 15.39 13.32 6.36
N VAL A 122 14.22 13.93 6.59
CA VAL A 122 13.68 14.11 7.96
C VAL A 122 12.67 13.02 8.38
N TRP A 123 12.27 12.10 7.50
CA TRP A 123 11.19 11.14 7.81
C TRP A 123 11.64 9.75 8.35
N CYS A 124 12.91 9.58 8.72
CA CYS A 124 13.40 8.35 9.37
C CYS A 124 13.93 8.57 10.81
N GLY A 125 13.24 9.42 11.58
CA GLY A 125 13.43 9.54 13.03
C GLY A 125 12.14 9.26 13.78
#